data_AF-A0A1Z9AUA9-F1
#
_entry.id   AF-A0A1Z9AUA9-F1
#
_cell.length_a   1.000
_cell.length_b   1.000
_cell.length_c   1.000
_cell.angle_alpha   90.00
_cell.angle_beta   90.00
_cell.angle_gamma   90.00
#
_symmetry.space_group_name_H-M   'P 1'
#
loop_
_entity.id
_entity.type
_entity.pdbx_description
1 polymer ?
#
loop_
_entity_poly.entity_id
_entity_poly.type
_entity_poly.pdbx_seq_one_letter_code
_entity_poly.pdbx_strand_id
1 'polypeptide(L)'
;MEIPYYKLTLFIVFLSASISIVQRYHDHWLERSESAESARLYLKSDVCANSELRVQLGKWQRCAESRYELRISASVRAFYDVLEDLSICGHKRCEALSTWVATYKYFIFAFLGGSLYCFYEFYKWNHQMQMVNRYMGGSLPGSLIVN
;
A
#
# COMPACT_ATOMS: atom_id res chain seq x y z
N MET A 1 27.40 -8.03 21.63
CA MET A 1 26.40 -8.25 20.55
C MET A 1 26.80 -7.38 19.39
N GLU A 2 27.51 -7.92 18.40
CA GLU A 2 27.82 -7.21 17.17
C GLU A 2 26.62 -7.37 16.25
N ILE A 3 25.81 -6.31 16.13
CA ILE A 3 24.71 -6.29 15.18
C ILE A 3 25.35 -6.24 13.80
N PRO A 4 25.13 -7.24 12.92
CA PRO A 4 25.83 -7.29 11.67
C PRO A 4 25.41 -6.12 10.77
N TYR A 5 26.40 -5.41 10.23
CA TYR A 5 26.24 -4.16 9.47
C TYR A 5 25.20 -4.24 8.35
N TYR A 6 25.02 -5.41 7.72
CA TYR A 6 24.03 -5.60 6.65
C TYR A 6 22.58 -5.48 7.15
N LYS A 7 22.29 -5.78 8.42
CA LYS A 7 20.95 -5.61 8.99
C LYS A 7 20.62 -4.14 9.24
N LEU A 8 21.62 -3.36 9.64
CA LEU A 8 21.47 -1.92 9.86
C LEU A 8 21.24 -1.18 8.54
N THR A 9 22.02 -1.49 7.49
CA THR A 9 21.86 -0.86 6.18
C THR A 9 20.51 -1.19 5.54
N LEU A 10 20.05 -2.43 5.65
CA LEU A 10 18.75 -2.85 5.12
C LEU A 10 17.58 -2.16 5.85
N PHE A 11 17.70 -1.94 7.16
CA PHE A 11 16.73 -1.17 7.94
C PHE A 11 16.67 0.31 7.51
N ILE A 12 17.83 0.94 7.28
CA ILE A 12 17.90 2.34 6.82
C ILE A 12 17.28 2.50 5.42
N VAL A 13 17.53 1.56 4.51
CA VAL A 13 16.94 1.57 3.16
C VAL A 13 15.42 1.37 3.21
N PHE A 14 14.92 0.51 4.10
CA PHE A 14 13.49 0.35 4.30
C PHE A 14 12.83 1.62 4.84
N LEU A 15 13.47 2.28 5.82
CA LEU A 15 12.98 3.53 6.36
C LEU A 15 12.95 4.64 5.31
N SER A 16 14.02 4.83 4.54
CA SER A 16 14.05 5.85 3.50
C SER A 16 13.00 5.60 2.41
N ALA A 17 12.82 4.36 1.98
CA ALA A 17 11.77 3.99 1.02
C ALA A 17 10.37 4.27 1.59
N SER A 18 10.11 3.95 2.85
CA SER A 18 8.82 4.22 3.48
C SER A 18 8.51 5.72 3.58
N ILE A 19 9.51 6.54 3.92
CA ILE A 19 9.37 8.00 4.00
C ILE A 19 9.05 8.58 2.62
N SER A 20 9.74 8.13 1.57
CA SER A 20 9.47 8.60 0.20
C SER A 20 8.06 8.26 -0.28
N ILE A 21 7.53 7.08 0.09
CA ILE A 21 6.15 6.69 -0.26
C ILE A 21 5.13 7.57 0.48
N VAL A 22 5.37 7.85 1.77
CA VAL A 22 4.49 8.70 2.57
C VAL A 22 4.46 10.14 2.05
N GLN A 23 5.61 10.69 1.66
CA GLN A 23 5.68 12.03 1.07
C GLN A 23 4.85 12.12 -0.22
N ARG A 24 5.05 11.19 -1.16
CA ARG A 24 4.26 11.15 -2.40
C ARG A 24 2.76 11.00 -2.14
N TYR A 25 2.38 10.18 -1.16
CA TYR A 25 0.98 10.05 -0.76
C TYR A 25 0.41 11.36 -0.21
N HIS A 26 1.19 12.10 0.57
CA HIS A 26 0.74 13.37 1.13
C HIS A 26 0.48 14.41 0.05
N ASP A 27 1.37 14.53 -0.94
CA ASP A 27 1.22 15.47 -2.06
C ASP A 27 -0.05 15.17 -2.87
N HIS A 28 -0.25 13.91 -3.26
CA HIS A 28 -1.45 13.47 -3.98
C HIS A 28 -2.72 13.64 -3.14
N TRP A 29 -2.64 13.41 -1.83
CA TRP A 29 -3.78 13.61 -0.94
C TRP A 29 -4.19 15.09 -0.87
N LEU A 30 -3.22 16.00 -0.80
CA LEU A 30 -3.47 17.43 -0.77
C LEU A 30 -4.19 17.89 -2.03
N GLU A 31 -3.66 17.54 -3.21
CA GLU A 31 -4.25 17.89 -4.51
C GLU A 31 -5.69 17.35 -4.66
N ARG A 32 -5.90 16.08 -4.32
CA ARG A 32 -7.24 15.47 -4.37
C ARG A 32 -8.21 16.07 -3.36
N SER A 33 -7.72 16.51 -2.20
CA SER A 33 -8.57 17.15 -1.18
C SER A 33 -9.07 18.52 -1.64
N GLU A 34 -8.20 19.32 -2.26
CA GLU A 34 -8.55 20.63 -2.83
C GLU A 34 -9.50 20.50 -4.02
N SER A 35 -9.25 19.52 -4.90
CA SER A 35 -10.15 19.18 -6.01
C SER A 35 -11.53 18.72 -5.51
N ALA A 36 -11.60 17.93 -4.44
CA ALA A 36 -12.87 17.52 -3.85
C ALA A 36 -13.64 18.71 -3.22
N GLU A 37 -12.94 19.65 -2.61
CA GLU A 37 -13.57 20.86 -2.06
C GLU A 37 -14.12 21.77 -3.16
N SER A 38 -13.33 22.03 -4.21
CA SER A 38 -13.78 22.80 -5.37
C SER A 38 -14.95 22.14 -6.09
N ALA A 39 -14.96 20.81 -6.23
CA ALA A 39 -16.09 20.06 -6.77
C ALA A 39 -17.36 20.19 -5.90
N ARG A 40 -17.23 20.19 -4.57
CA ARG A 40 -18.36 20.44 -3.65
C ARG A 40 -18.92 21.84 -3.81
N LEU A 41 -18.07 22.85 -3.95
CA LEU A 41 -18.49 24.22 -4.19
C LEU A 41 -19.20 24.35 -5.54
N TYR A 42 -18.67 23.74 -6.59
CA TYR A 42 -19.28 23.76 -7.92
C TYR A 42 -20.66 23.11 -7.93
N LEU A 43 -20.87 22.02 -7.20
CA LEU A 43 -22.19 21.39 -7.07
C LEU A 43 -23.22 22.24 -6.34
N LYS A 44 -22.78 23.16 -5.48
CA LYS A 44 -23.66 24.13 -4.81
C LYS A 44 -23.93 25.38 -5.67
N SER A 45 -23.21 25.57 -6.77
CA SER A 45 -23.44 26.70 -7.66
C SER A 45 -24.78 26.60 -8.40
N ASP A 46 -25.30 27.74 -8.84
CA ASP A 46 -26.58 27.85 -9.53
C ASP A 46 -26.64 27.02 -10.83
N VAL A 47 -25.48 26.75 -11.44
CA VAL A 47 -25.35 25.91 -12.64
C VAL A 47 -25.83 24.47 -12.37
N CYS A 48 -25.55 23.93 -11.18
CA CYS A 48 -25.94 22.56 -10.82
C CYS A 48 -27.22 22.51 -9.97
N ALA A 49 -27.51 23.57 -9.22
CA ALA A 49 -28.70 23.69 -8.37
C ALA A 49 -29.98 23.97 -9.19
N ASN A 50 -29.89 24.83 -10.21
CA ASN A 50 -31.04 25.18 -11.05
C ASN A 50 -31.13 24.24 -12.27
N SER A 51 -32.23 23.51 -12.38
CA SER A 51 -32.48 22.59 -13.48
C SER A 51 -32.59 23.27 -14.85
N GLU A 52 -33.07 24.51 -14.91
CA GLU A 52 -33.25 25.24 -16.17
C GLU A 52 -31.91 25.62 -16.79
N LEU A 53 -31.02 26.23 -15.99
CA LEU A 53 -29.64 26.53 -16.37
C LEU A 53 -28.88 25.27 -16.80
N ARG A 54 -29.04 24.17 -16.06
CA ARG A 54 -28.44 22.89 -16.40
C ARG A 54 -28.90 22.36 -17.76
N VAL A 55 -30.19 22.48 -18.10
CA VAL A 55 -30.70 22.06 -19.41
C VAL A 55 -30.17 22.96 -20.53
N GLN A 56 -30.11 24.27 -20.29
CA GLN A 56 -29.59 25.24 -21.28
C GLN A 56 -28.09 25.07 -21.55
N LEU A 57 -27.27 24.81 -20.52
CA LEU A 57 -25.83 24.57 -20.70
C LEU A 57 -25.53 23.20 -21.32
N GLY A 58 -26.44 22.22 -21.21
CA GLY A 58 -26.35 20.94 -21.90
C GLY A 58 -25.03 20.21 -21.65
N LYS A 59 -24.16 20.14 -22.67
CA LYS A 59 -22.85 19.46 -22.62
C LYS A 59 -21.75 20.23 -21.88
N TRP A 60 -21.96 21.52 -21.60
CA TRP A 60 -20.94 22.38 -21.01
C TRP A 60 -20.98 22.40 -19.48
N GLN A 61 -22.03 21.81 -18.89
CA GLN A 61 -22.11 21.62 -17.45
C GLN A 61 -21.25 20.41 -17.03
N ARG A 62 -20.46 20.55 -15.97
CA ARG A 62 -19.64 19.45 -15.41
C ARG A 62 -20.23 18.85 -14.15
N CYS A 63 -21.53 19.06 -13.90
CA CYS A 63 -22.19 18.62 -12.66
C CYS A 63 -22.10 17.11 -12.42
N ALA A 64 -22.20 16.28 -13.47
CA ALA A 64 -22.08 14.83 -13.34
C ALA A 64 -20.64 14.39 -13.02
N GLU A 65 -19.66 15.05 -13.62
CA GLU A 65 -18.24 14.82 -13.41
C GLU A 65 -17.83 15.20 -11.99
N SER A 66 -18.26 16.37 -11.49
CA SER A 66 -18.01 16.79 -10.11
C SER A 66 -18.65 15.86 -9.07
N ARG A 67 -19.82 15.26 -9.37
CA ARG A 67 -20.42 14.22 -8.52
C ARG A 67 -19.62 12.92 -8.54
N TYR A 68 -19.09 12.55 -9.71
CA TYR A 68 -18.24 11.37 -9.85
C TYR A 68 -16.96 11.52 -9.04
N GLU A 69 -16.32 12.69 -9.10
CA GLU A 69 -15.09 12.96 -8.35
C GLU A 69 -15.28 12.81 -6.83
N LEU A 70 -16.48 13.10 -6.33
CA LEU A 70 -16.85 12.94 -4.91
C LEU A 70 -17.29 11.54 -4.50
N ARG A 71 -17.44 10.60 -5.44
CA ARG A 71 -17.87 9.22 -5.13
C ARG A 71 -16.79 8.45 -4.36
N ILE A 72 -15.52 8.77 -4.58
CA ILE A 72 -14.37 8.09 -3.94
C ILE A 72 -13.71 9.08 -2.99
N SER A 73 -13.34 8.64 -1.79
CA SER A 73 -12.61 9.48 -0.83
C SER A 73 -11.23 9.85 -1.35
N ALA A 74 -10.80 11.10 -1.12
CA ALA A 74 -9.50 11.62 -1.55
C ALA A 74 -8.31 10.76 -1.08
N SER A 75 -8.38 10.19 0.13
CA SER A 75 -7.37 9.27 0.66
C SER A 75 -7.19 8.01 -0.19
N VAL A 76 -8.31 7.35 -0.50
CA VAL A 76 -8.31 6.13 -1.33
C VAL A 76 -7.80 6.44 -2.74
N ARG A 77 -8.14 7.60 -3.30
CA ARG A 77 -7.70 8.01 -4.63
C ARG A 77 -6.21 8.35 -4.68
N ALA A 78 -5.71 9.10 -3.70
CA ALA A 78 -4.29 9.40 -3.55
C ALA A 78 -3.44 8.14 -3.37
N PHE A 79 -3.98 7.12 -2.69
CA PHE A 79 -3.30 5.83 -2.59
C PHE A 79 -3.18 5.13 -3.95
N TYR A 80 -4.20 5.23 -4.81
CA TYR A 80 -4.12 4.68 -6.17
C TYR A 80 -3.13 5.43 -7.04
N ASP A 81 -3.09 6.77 -6.95
CA ASP A 81 -2.14 7.59 -7.70
C ASP A 81 -0.68 7.22 -7.34
N VAL A 82 -0.39 7.00 -6.05
CA VAL A 82 0.93 6.51 -5.59
C VAL A 82 1.26 5.11 -6.11
N LEU A 83 0.27 4.21 -6.15
CA LEU A 83 0.46 2.86 -6.68
C LEU A 83 0.69 2.85 -8.20
N GLU A 84 0.09 3.80 -8.91
CA GLU A 84 0.29 4.01 -10.34
C GLU A 84 1.70 4.56 -10.62
N ASP A 85 2.17 5.53 -9.81
CA ASP A 85 3.52 6.09 -9.89
C ASP A 85 4.64 5.06 -9.59
N LEU A 86 4.35 4.08 -8.73
CA LEU A 86 5.28 3.00 -8.41
C LEU A 86 5.32 1.91 -9.49
N SER A 87 4.57 2.04 -10.59
CA SER A 87 4.47 1.08 -11.71
C SER A 87 4.02 -0.35 -11.33
N ILE A 88 3.69 -0.57 -10.06
CA ILE A 88 3.08 -1.82 -9.55
C ILE A 88 1.76 -2.10 -10.26
N CYS A 89 1.11 -1.05 -10.73
CA CYS A 89 -0.15 -1.10 -11.41
C CYS A 89 -0.08 -0.13 -12.60
N GLY A 90 -0.06 -0.67 -13.83
CA GLY A 90 0.11 0.12 -15.05
C GLY A 90 -1.02 1.14 -15.28
N HIS A 91 -0.73 2.13 -16.14
CA HIS A 91 -1.54 3.34 -16.35
C HIS A 91 -3.05 3.05 -16.47
N LYS A 92 -3.87 3.64 -15.59
CA LYS A 92 -5.34 3.51 -15.51
C LYS A 92 -5.93 2.12 -15.21
N ARG A 93 -5.15 1.12 -14.75
CA ARG A 93 -5.70 -0.22 -14.40
C ARG A 93 -6.00 -0.43 -12.91
N CYS A 94 -5.74 0.56 -12.06
CA CYS A 94 -5.82 0.39 -10.61
C CYS A 94 -7.24 0.43 -10.04
N GLU A 95 -8.24 0.85 -10.82
CA GLU A 95 -9.65 0.66 -10.45
C GLU A 95 -10.07 -0.83 -10.50
N ALA A 96 -9.43 -1.65 -11.34
CA ALA A 96 -9.65 -3.10 -11.31
C ALA A 96 -8.86 -3.76 -10.17
N LEU A 97 -7.67 -3.23 -9.85
CA LEU A 97 -6.88 -3.71 -8.71
C LEU A 97 -7.57 -3.37 -7.39
N SER A 98 -8.24 -2.21 -7.28
CA SER A 98 -8.97 -1.81 -6.08
C SER A 98 -10.13 -2.74 -5.74
N THR A 99 -10.91 -3.12 -6.75
CA THR A 99 -12.01 -4.09 -6.59
C THR A 99 -11.45 -5.47 -6.22
N TRP A 100 -10.31 -5.87 -6.81
CA TRP A 100 -9.63 -7.12 -6.46
C TRP A 100 -9.11 -7.09 -5.01
N VAL A 101 -8.36 -6.07 -4.61
CA VAL A 101 -7.81 -5.94 -3.25
C VAL A 101 -8.92 -5.82 -2.21
N ALA A 102 -10.00 -5.08 -2.50
CA ALA A 102 -11.14 -4.98 -1.59
C ALA A 102 -11.86 -6.32 -1.42
N THR A 103 -11.96 -7.11 -2.49
CA THR A 103 -12.60 -8.44 -2.48
C THR A 103 -11.73 -9.48 -1.77
N TYR A 104 -10.42 -9.44 -1.98
CA TYR A 104 -9.46 -10.44 -1.48
C TYR A 104 -8.66 -9.96 -0.26
N LYS A 105 -9.11 -8.89 0.43
CA LYS A 105 -8.42 -8.30 1.59
C LYS A 105 -8.08 -9.34 2.68
N TYR A 106 -8.99 -10.26 2.96
CA TYR A 106 -8.78 -11.30 3.97
C TYR A 106 -7.74 -12.33 3.53
N PHE A 107 -7.68 -12.64 2.23
CA PHE A 107 -6.67 -13.54 1.68
C PHE A 107 -5.28 -12.91 1.76
N ILE A 108 -5.17 -11.61 1.45
CA ILE A 108 -3.90 -10.86 1.55
C ILE A 108 -3.44 -10.79 3.02
N PHE A 109 -4.34 -10.46 3.96
CA PHE A 109 -4.01 -10.45 5.39
C PHE A 109 -3.62 -11.83 5.93
N ALA A 110 -4.31 -12.89 5.49
CA ALA A 110 -3.97 -14.26 5.86
C ALA A 110 -2.61 -14.68 5.30
N PHE A 111 -2.26 -14.26 4.09
CA PHE A 111 -0.98 -14.58 3.46
C PHE A 111 0.19 -13.82 4.11
N LEU A 112 0.01 -12.54 4.42
CA LEU A 112 0.98 -11.74 5.17
C LEU A 112 1.15 -12.27 6.59
N GLY A 113 0.05 -12.59 7.27
CA GLY A 113 0.07 -13.17 8.61
C GLY A 113 0.73 -14.55 8.63
N GLY A 114 0.41 -15.42 7.67
CA GLY A 114 1.02 -16.74 7.52
C GLY A 114 2.52 -16.66 7.19
N SER A 115 2.91 -15.76 6.31
CA SER A 115 4.32 -15.47 6.01
C SER A 115 5.10 -15.05 7.25
N LEU A 116 4.57 -14.10 8.03
CA LEU A 116 5.19 -13.65 9.28
C LEU A 116 5.27 -14.76 10.33
N TYR A 117 4.23 -15.58 10.44
CA TYR A 117 4.20 -16.73 11.35
C TYR A 117 5.25 -17.78 10.96
N CYS A 118 5.33 -18.15 9.68
CA CYS A 118 6.37 -19.05 9.17
C CYS A 118 7.77 -18.47 9.39
N PHE A 119 7.96 -17.17 9.19
CA PHE A 119 9.23 -16.50 9.46
C PHE A 119 9.61 -16.52 10.94
N TYR A 120 8.63 -16.34 11.83
CA TYR A 120 8.82 -16.43 13.28
C TYR A 120 9.25 -17.83 13.72
N GLU A 121 8.55 -18.87 13.27
CA GLU A 121 8.91 -20.26 13.58
C GLU A 121 10.29 -20.63 12.99
N PHE A 122 10.60 -20.18 11.78
CA PHE A 122 11.92 -20.38 11.17
C PHE A 122 13.04 -19.67 11.97
N TYR A 123 12.79 -18.46 12.46
CA TYR A 123 13.75 -17.73 13.29
C TYR A 123 13.97 -18.42 14.64
N LYS A 124 12.88 -18.86 15.28
CA LYS A 124 12.90 -19.63 16.52
C LYS A 124 13.69 -20.94 16.34
N TRP A 125 13.45 -21.66 15.25
CA TRP A 125 14.16 -22.90 14.93
C TRP A 125 15.66 -22.69 14.73
N ASN A 126 16.06 -21.68 13.95
CA ASN A 126 17.47 -21.33 13.78
C ASN A 126 18.14 -20.98 15.12
N HIS A 127 17.44 -20.25 16.00
CA HIS A 127 17.97 -19.92 17.32
C HIS A 127 18.16 -21.18 18.18
N GLN A 128 17.23 -22.13 18.15
CA GLN A 128 17.38 -23.42 18.85
C GLN A 128 18.57 -24.22 18.29
N MET A 129 18.73 -24.28 16.96
CA MET A 129 19.85 -24.97 16.33
C MET A 129 21.21 -24.36 16.69
N GLN A 130 21.30 -23.03 16.83
CA GLN A 130 22.54 -22.38 17.28
C GLN A 130 22.90 -22.74 18.73
N MET A 131 21.90 -22.87 19.61
CA MET A 131 22.13 -23.33 20.98
C MET A 131 22.56 -24.80 21.01
N VAL A 132 21.87 -25.68 20.28
CA VAL A 132 22.24 -27.11 20.16
C VAL A 132 23.65 -27.27 19.60
N ASN A 133 24.01 -26.54 18.55
CA ASN A 133 25.33 -26.60 17.93
C ASN A 133 26.44 -26.13 18.90
N ARG A 134 26.16 -25.14 19.77
CA ARG A 134 27.08 -24.76 20.86
C ARG A 134 27.23 -25.83 21.94
N TYR A 135 26.16 -26.54 22.29
CA TYR A 135 26.20 -27.59 23.32
C TYR A 135 26.78 -28.92 22.80
N MET A 136 26.60 -29.23 21.51
CA MET A 136 27.06 -30.49 20.89
C MET A 136 28.38 -30.35 20.12
N GLY A 137 29.05 -29.19 20.19
CA GLY A 137 30.39 -28.99 19.61
C GLY A 137 30.49 -29.30 18.11
N GLY A 138 29.42 -29.08 17.33
CA GLY A 138 29.43 -29.33 15.88
C GLY A 138 29.20 -30.75 15.40
N SER A 139 28.95 -31.73 16.28
CA SER A 139 28.58 -33.09 15.80
C SER A 139 27.07 -33.27 15.72
N LEU A 140 26.55 -33.41 14.49
CA LEU A 140 25.19 -33.87 14.23
C LEU A 140 25.11 -35.38 14.54
N PRO A 141 24.06 -35.86 15.24
CA PRO A 141 23.88 -37.28 15.45
C PRO A 141 23.55 -37.95 14.11
N GLY A 142 24.57 -38.54 13.48
CA GLY A 142 24.45 -39.19 12.18
C GLY A 142 25.64 -39.04 11.23
N SER A 143 26.67 -38.25 11.55
CA SER A 143 27.90 -38.25 10.74
C SER A 143 28.68 -39.55 10.99
N LEU A 144 28.68 -40.45 10.01
CA LEU A 144 29.56 -41.60 9.96
C LEU A 144 31.02 -41.13 10.09
N ILE A 145 31.68 -41.61 11.13
CA ILE A 145 33.12 -41.48 11.31
C ILE A 145 33.75 -42.33 10.21
N VAL A 146 34.17 -41.68 9.11
CA VAL A 146 35.07 -42.31 8.14
C VAL A 146 36.48 -42.07 8.66
N ASN A 147 37.09 -43.17 9.08
CA ASN A 147 38.47 -43.26 9.56
C ASN A 147 39.47 -42.93 8.45
#